data_AF-F2E4X3-F1
#
_entry.id   AF-F2E4X3-F1
#
_cell.length_a   1.000
_cell.length_b   1.000
_cell.length_c   1.000
_cell.angle_alpha   90.00
_cell.angle_beta   90.00
_cell.angle_gamma   90.00
#
_symmetry.space_group_name_H-M   'P 1'
#
loop_
_entity.id
_entity.type
_entity.pdbx_description
1 polymer ?
#
loop_
_entity_poly.entity_id
_entity_poly.type
_entity_poly.pdbx_seq_one_letter_code
_entity_poly.pdbx_strand_id
1 'polypeptide(L)'
;MPVPNVKWQDRFWLKDQHYSLSEMFGADNLPPSQQKYFRDIFEGGTVYQGFLNPWCYHRWRSPVSGVIEECYKVGNSYYAGNPSLSFHLAESYIASQPLLTMTSVRQIYVIKADNPNIGRVAVIEIGMAEVSDIVNLVKEGDRIEKGALLGMFRFGGSSHAFVFDRNAKNLRFDDGIFQRQFNETSGVWESLLQKVRTPLAYVD
;
A
#
# COMPACT_ATOMS: atom_id res chain seq x y z
N MET A 1 6.22 0.90 7.80
CA MET A 1 7.18 -0.19 8.12
C MET A 1 6.81 -1.42 7.31
N PRO A 2 7.77 -2.22 6.82
CA PRO A 2 7.45 -3.47 6.16
C PRO A 2 6.96 -4.50 7.16
N VAL A 3 6.01 -5.33 6.77
CA VAL A 3 5.47 -6.37 7.64
C VAL A 3 5.30 -7.69 6.88
N PRO A 4 5.95 -8.76 7.34
CA PRO A 4 5.97 -10.05 6.63
C PRO A 4 4.80 -10.96 7.05
N ASN A 5 4.65 -12.07 6.31
CA ASN A 5 3.69 -13.15 6.58
C ASN A 5 2.22 -12.67 6.64
N VAL A 6 1.88 -11.69 5.80
CA VAL A 6 0.51 -11.12 5.72
C VAL A 6 -0.53 -12.16 5.32
N LYS A 7 -1.74 -12.08 5.88
CA LYS A 7 -2.83 -13.03 5.57
C LYS A 7 -3.91 -12.41 4.71
N TRP A 8 -4.65 -13.27 4.01
CA TRP A 8 -5.77 -12.84 3.18
C TRP A 8 -6.86 -12.16 4.00
N GLN A 9 -7.25 -12.80 5.11
CA GLN A 9 -8.04 -12.22 6.19
C GLN A 9 -7.14 -12.17 7.43
N ASP A 10 -7.01 -11.00 8.02
CA ASP A 10 -6.15 -10.80 9.18
C ASP A 10 -6.64 -9.63 10.03
N ARG A 11 -6.05 -9.53 11.22
CA ARG A 11 -6.02 -8.35 12.08
C ARG A 11 -4.65 -7.70 11.96
N PHE A 12 -4.24 -7.35 10.76
CA PHE A 12 -2.91 -6.81 10.54
C PHE A 12 -2.81 -5.37 11.06
N TRP A 13 -1.74 -4.99 11.76
CA TRP A 13 -1.59 -3.67 12.38
C TRP A 13 -0.69 -2.77 11.54
N LEU A 14 -1.26 -1.74 10.90
CA LEU A 14 -0.47 -0.78 10.12
C LEU A 14 -0.88 0.66 10.46
N LYS A 15 -0.11 1.31 11.35
CA LYS A 15 -0.51 2.56 12.02
C LYS A 15 -1.75 2.34 12.92
N ASP A 16 -1.69 1.36 13.83
CA ASP A 16 -2.64 1.13 14.93
C ASP A 16 -4.08 0.72 14.56
N GLN A 17 -4.31 0.13 13.38
CA GLN A 17 -5.63 -0.36 12.95
C GLN A 17 -5.54 -1.71 12.24
N HIS A 18 -6.65 -2.45 12.24
CA HIS A 18 -6.80 -3.77 11.64
C HIS A 18 -6.89 -3.73 10.11
N TYR A 19 -6.13 -4.59 9.43
CA TYR A 19 -6.15 -4.75 7.99
C TYR A 19 -6.04 -6.19 7.55
N SER A 20 -6.46 -6.44 6.32
CA SER A 20 -6.24 -7.70 5.63
C SER A 20 -5.95 -7.49 4.15
N LEU A 21 -5.31 -8.46 3.48
CA LEU A 21 -5.04 -8.32 2.04
C LEU A 21 -6.33 -8.24 1.23
N SER A 22 -7.37 -9.00 1.58
CA SER A 22 -8.67 -8.98 0.90
C SER A 22 -9.21 -7.57 0.79
N GLU A 23 -9.04 -6.86 1.89
CA GLU A 23 -9.49 -5.53 2.14
C GLU A 23 -8.67 -4.47 1.36
N MET A 24 -7.34 -4.60 1.37
CA MET A 24 -6.43 -3.75 0.56
C MET A 24 -6.73 -3.87 -0.94
N PHE A 25 -6.97 -5.09 -1.42
CA PHE A 25 -7.28 -5.38 -2.83
C PHE A 25 -8.74 -5.11 -3.22
N GLY A 26 -9.63 -4.84 -2.25
CA GLY A 26 -11.04 -4.59 -2.50
C GLY A 26 -11.82 -5.83 -2.95
N ALA A 27 -11.51 -6.99 -2.35
CA ALA A 27 -12.00 -8.33 -2.68
C ALA A 27 -13.51 -8.42 -2.89
N ASP A 28 -14.32 -7.67 -2.14
CA ASP A 28 -15.78 -7.67 -2.27
C ASP A 28 -16.27 -7.28 -3.68
N ASN A 29 -15.46 -6.53 -4.42
CA ASN A 29 -15.76 -6.12 -5.80
C ASN A 29 -15.07 -7.00 -6.86
N LEU A 30 -14.34 -8.04 -6.46
CA LEU A 30 -13.55 -8.88 -7.36
C LEU A 30 -14.18 -10.27 -7.54
N PRO A 31 -14.13 -10.84 -8.75
CA PRO A 31 -14.55 -12.21 -8.98
C PRO A 31 -13.69 -13.20 -8.17
N PRO A 32 -14.24 -14.37 -7.78
CA PRO A 32 -13.51 -15.36 -6.99
C PRO A 32 -12.18 -15.83 -7.60
N SER A 33 -12.07 -15.85 -8.93
CA SER A 33 -10.84 -16.19 -9.64
C SER A 33 -9.72 -15.19 -9.38
N GLN A 34 -10.03 -13.89 -9.37
CA GLN A 34 -9.06 -12.83 -9.13
C GLN A 34 -8.68 -12.74 -7.65
N GLN A 35 -9.65 -12.98 -6.74
CA GLN A 35 -9.34 -13.15 -5.32
C GLN A 35 -8.37 -14.31 -5.09
N LYS A 36 -8.61 -15.46 -5.73
CA LYS A 36 -7.70 -16.62 -5.67
C LYS A 36 -6.31 -16.26 -6.21
N TYR A 37 -6.23 -15.56 -7.34
CA TYR A 37 -4.97 -15.08 -7.91
C TYR A 37 -4.17 -14.26 -6.89
N PHE A 38 -4.79 -13.27 -6.25
CA PHE A 38 -4.11 -12.46 -5.23
C PHE A 38 -3.67 -13.24 -4.00
N ARG A 39 -4.50 -14.18 -3.53
CA ARG A 39 -4.14 -15.09 -2.43
C ARG A 39 -2.89 -15.92 -2.75
N ASP A 40 -2.88 -16.56 -3.91
CA ASP A 40 -1.80 -17.48 -4.29
C ASP A 40 -0.44 -16.76 -4.37
N ILE A 41 -0.44 -15.47 -4.73
CA ILE A 41 0.77 -14.66 -4.93
C ILE A 41 1.18 -13.91 -3.65
N PHE A 42 0.25 -13.24 -2.97
CA PHE A 42 0.58 -12.27 -1.94
C PHE A 42 0.38 -12.77 -0.52
N GLU A 43 -0.43 -13.81 -0.29
CA GLU A 43 -0.61 -14.37 1.05
C GLU A 43 0.67 -15.05 1.54
N GLY A 44 1.15 -14.62 2.70
CA GLY A 44 2.47 -14.97 3.25
C GLY A 44 3.60 -14.03 2.81
N GLY A 45 3.31 -13.04 1.95
CA GLY A 45 4.28 -12.05 1.47
C GLY A 45 4.59 -10.93 2.48
N THR A 46 5.02 -9.79 1.95
CA THR A 46 5.38 -8.62 2.78
C THR A 46 4.63 -7.39 2.31
N VAL A 47 4.05 -6.62 3.23
CA VAL A 47 3.42 -5.34 2.93
C VAL A 47 4.28 -4.21 3.48
N TYR A 48 4.49 -3.17 2.69
CA TYR A 48 4.98 -1.88 3.18
C TYR A 48 3.94 -0.80 2.90
N GLN A 49 3.70 0.10 3.84
CA GLN A 49 2.92 1.31 3.60
C GLN A 49 3.70 2.56 3.98
N GLY A 50 3.62 3.57 3.12
CA GLY A 50 4.19 4.90 3.31
C GLY A 50 3.11 5.98 3.22
N PHE A 51 3.40 7.14 3.80
CA PHE A 51 2.57 8.34 3.73
C PHE A 51 3.28 9.41 2.91
N LEU A 52 2.56 10.11 2.04
CA LEU A 52 3.05 11.30 1.35
C LEU A 52 2.37 12.53 1.95
N ASN A 53 3.21 13.44 2.44
CA ASN A 53 2.75 14.75 2.87
C ASN A 53 2.13 15.50 1.67
N PRO A 54 1.05 16.28 1.87
CA PRO A 54 0.43 17.11 0.81
C PRO A 54 1.37 18.03 0.03
N TRP A 55 2.54 18.39 0.59
CA TRP A 55 3.54 19.22 -0.06
C TRP A 55 4.54 18.43 -0.92
N CYS A 56 4.39 17.11 -1.01
CA CYS A 56 5.30 16.25 -1.76
C CYS A 56 4.92 16.16 -3.25
N TYR A 57 5.79 15.51 -4.02
CA TYR A 57 5.50 15.15 -5.41
C TYR A 57 4.45 14.03 -5.47
N HIS A 58 3.27 14.33 -6.00
CA HIS A 58 2.11 13.43 -6.04
C HIS A 58 1.93 12.67 -7.37
N ARG A 59 3.04 12.29 -8.01
CA ARG A 59 3.00 11.31 -9.10
C ARG A 59 3.75 10.05 -8.71
N TRP A 60 3.16 8.89 -8.98
CA TRP A 60 3.76 7.61 -8.67
C TRP A 60 4.47 7.04 -9.90
N ARG A 61 5.61 6.42 -9.63
CA ARG A 61 6.47 5.80 -10.63
C ARG A 61 6.63 4.33 -10.33
N SER A 62 6.84 3.54 -11.37
CA SER A 62 7.04 2.10 -11.23
C SER A 62 8.30 1.80 -10.41
N PRO A 63 8.22 0.97 -9.35
CA PRO A 63 9.39 0.57 -8.59
C PRO A 63 10.28 -0.44 -9.35
N VAL A 64 9.74 -1.10 -10.38
CA VAL A 64 10.39 -2.19 -11.14
C VAL A 64 10.12 -2.07 -12.64
N SER A 65 10.99 -2.65 -13.47
CA SER A 65 10.65 -2.93 -14.88
C SER A 65 9.84 -4.23 -14.95
N GLY A 66 8.87 -4.30 -15.86
CA GLY A 66 8.00 -5.46 -15.99
C GLY A 66 6.76 -5.24 -16.84
N VAL A 67 5.77 -6.11 -16.66
CA VAL A 67 4.47 -6.06 -17.34
C VAL A 67 3.36 -5.87 -16.31
N ILE A 68 2.42 -4.98 -16.60
CA ILE A 68 1.22 -4.77 -15.77
C ILE A 68 0.25 -5.92 -16.02
N GLU A 69 0.02 -6.75 -15.01
CA GLU A 69 -0.95 -7.86 -15.07
C GLU A 69 -2.34 -7.40 -14.64
N GLU A 70 -2.44 -6.50 -13.65
CA GLU A 70 -3.72 -6.00 -13.14
C GLU A 70 -3.65 -4.47 -13.01
N CYS A 71 -4.70 -3.76 -13.39
CA CYS A 71 -4.76 -2.30 -13.27
C CYS A 71 -6.20 -1.81 -13.11
N TYR A 72 -6.62 -1.54 -11.88
CA TYR A 72 -8.01 -1.18 -11.60
C TYR A 72 -8.14 -0.20 -10.43
N LYS A 73 -9.28 0.49 -10.43
CA LYS A 73 -9.68 1.44 -9.39
C LYS A 73 -10.74 0.79 -8.50
N VAL A 74 -10.63 0.96 -7.19
CA VAL A 74 -11.60 0.44 -6.22
C VAL A 74 -11.85 1.45 -5.09
N GLY A 75 -12.98 1.35 -4.40
CA GLY A 75 -13.36 2.24 -3.30
C GLY A 75 -14.19 3.45 -3.73
N ASN A 76 -15.05 3.91 -2.83
CA ASN A 76 -16.04 4.98 -3.07
C ASN A 76 -16.01 6.09 -2.02
N SER A 77 -15.18 5.98 -0.98
CA SER A 77 -15.07 7.04 0.03
C SER A 77 -13.93 8.00 -0.30
N TYR A 78 -14.12 9.26 0.02
CA TYR A 78 -13.09 10.28 -0.04
C TYR A 78 -12.45 10.48 1.33
N TYR A 79 -13.25 10.47 2.39
CA TYR A 79 -12.81 10.46 3.77
C TYR A 79 -13.71 9.56 4.59
N ALA A 80 -13.13 8.67 5.38
CA ALA A 80 -13.83 8.05 6.48
C ALA A 80 -13.01 8.33 7.74
N GLY A 81 -13.59 9.10 8.66
CA GLY A 81 -13.03 9.28 10.00
C GLY A 81 -13.20 8.00 10.80
N ASN A 82 -12.16 7.59 11.51
CA ASN A 82 -12.21 6.44 12.40
C ASN A 82 -13.27 6.70 13.51
N PRO A 83 -14.35 5.91 13.58
CA PRO A 83 -15.41 6.12 14.58
C PRO A 83 -14.89 6.05 16.02
N SER A 84 -13.83 5.28 16.25
CA SER A 84 -13.19 5.10 17.57
C SER A 84 -12.46 6.36 18.07
N LEU A 85 -12.31 7.39 17.22
CA LEU A 85 -11.60 8.64 17.54
C LEU A 85 -12.53 9.86 17.65
N SER A 86 -13.84 9.63 17.82
CA SER A 86 -14.87 10.68 17.83
C SER A 86 -14.66 11.80 18.86
N PHE A 87 -13.84 11.59 19.90
CA PHE A 87 -13.57 12.56 20.96
C PHE A 87 -12.26 13.36 20.80
N HIS A 88 -11.43 13.06 19.80
CA HIS A 88 -10.13 13.72 19.54
C HIS A 88 -10.05 14.29 18.11
N LEU A 89 -10.96 15.21 17.79
CA LEU A 89 -11.15 15.77 16.44
C LEU A 89 -9.89 16.38 15.80
N ALA A 90 -9.00 16.98 16.59
CA ALA A 90 -7.77 17.60 16.08
C ALA A 90 -6.73 16.58 15.55
N GLU A 91 -6.76 15.34 16.06
CA GLU A 91 -5.85 14.25 15.68
C GLU A 91 -6.51 13.25 14.71
N SER A 92 -7.82 13.39 14.51
CA SER A 92 -8.68 12.51 13.72
C SER A 92 -8.16 12.26 12.30
N TYR A 93 -7.65 13.26 11.59
CA TYR A 93 -7.21 13.09 10.21
C TYR A 93 -6.00 12.15 10.07
N ILE A 94 -4.95 12.38 10.87
CA ILE A 94 -3.73 11.56 10.87
C ILE A 94 -4.06 10.17 11.43
N ALA A 95 -4.86 10.08 12.48
CA ALA A 95 -5.17 8.81 13.12
C ALA A 95 -6.27 8.00 12.38
N SER A 96 -7.00 8.60 11.43
CA SER A 96 -7.94 7.91 10.52
C SER A 96 -7.32 7.43 9.22
N GLN A 97 -6.04 7.77 8.96
CA GLN A 97 -5.25 7.25 7.84
C GLN A 97 -5.44 5.76 7.55
N PRO A 98 -5.61 4.90 8.56
CA PRO A 98 -5.69 3.50 8.27
C PRO A 98 -7.04 3.07 7.65
N LEU A 99 -8.14 3.65 8.12
CA LEU A 99 -9.47 3.46 7.54
C LEU A 99 -9.52 3.90 6.07
N LEU A 100 -8.63 4.83 5.67
CA LEU A 100 -8.53 5.30 4.29
C LEU A 100 -7.98 4.23 3.34
N THR A 101 -7.00 3.41 3.73
CA THR A 101 -6.56 2.28 2.90
C THR A 101 -7.68 1.26 2.64
N MET A 102 -8.77 1.35 3.42
CA MET A 102 -9.90 0.45 3.35
C MET A 102 -11.12 1.00 2.63
N THR A 103 -11.42 2.26 2.89
CA THR A 103 -12.63 2.90 2.40
C THR A 103 -12.36 3.85 1.24
N SER A 104 -11.14 4.40 1.16
CA SER A 104 -10.83 5.41 0.17
C SER A 104 -10.81 4.88 -1.24
N VAL A 105 -11.02 5.76 -2.19
CA VAL A 105 -10.62 5.53 -3.58
C VAL A 105 -9.14 5.12 -3.63
N ARG A 106 -8.87 3.99 -4.27
CA ARG A 106 -7.56 3.39 -4.47
C ARG A 106 -7.36 3.03 -5.92
N GLN A 107 -6.13 3.18 -6.40
CA GLN A 107 -5.68 2.67 -7.68
C GLN A 107 -4.66 1.57 -7.43
N ILE A 108 -4.93 0.39 -7.99
CA ILE A 108 -4.14 -0.81 -7.78
C ILE A 108 -3.48 -1.19 -9.10
N TYR A 109 -2.19 -1.51 -9.02
CA TYR A 109 -1.40 -2.10 -10.10
C TYR A 109 -0.78 -3.39 -9.59
N VAL A 110 -0.81 -4.47 -10.36
CA VAL A 110 0.07 -5.62 -10.14
C VAL A 110 1.07 -5.70 -11.28
N ILE A 111 2.34 -5.63 -10.94
CA ILE A 111 3.44 -5.64 -11.90
C ILE A 111 4.20 -6.95 -11.75
N LYS A 112 4.24 -7.74 -12.81
CA LYS A 112 5.16 -8.87 -12.93
C LYS A 112 6.53 -8.32 -13.28
N ALA A 113 7.43 -8.32 -12.30
CA ALA A 113 8.77 -7.80 -12.46
C ALA A 113 9.59 -8.68 -13.41
N ASP A 114 10.49 -8.07 -14.19
CA ASP A 114 11.45 -8.80 -15.00
C ASP A 114 12.45 -9.59 -14.15
N ASN A 115 12.75 -9.10 -12.93
CA ASN A 115 13.58 -9.81 -11.98
C ASN A 115 12.75 -10.89 -11.26
N PRO A 116 13.01 -12.19 -11.51
CA PRO A 116 12.24 -13.28 -10.92
C PRO A 116 12.43 -13.39 -9.40
N ASN A 117 13.48 -12.81 -8.83
CA ASN A 117 13.67 -12.78 -7.37
C ASN A 117 12.71 -11.80 -6.69
N ILE A 118 12.15 -10.82 -7.42
CA ILE A 118 11.05 -9.96 -6.93
C ILE A 118 9.71 -10.67 -7.16
N GLY A 119 9.55 -11.32 -8.31
CA GLY A 119 8.30 -11.95 -8.72
C GLY A 119 7.26 -10.90 -9.10
N ARG A 120 6.26 -10.69 -8.24
CA ARG A 120 5.21 -9.69 -8.42
C ARG A 120 5.22 -8.65 -7.31
N VAL A 121 4.88 -7.43 -7.69
CA VAL A 121 4.65 -6.35 -6.73
C VAL A 121 3.31 -5.70 -7.02
N ALA A 122 2.45 -5.63 -6.00
CA ALA A 122 1.29 -4.76 -6.05
C ALA A 122 1.70 -3.35 -5.61
N VAL A 123 1.31 -2.34 -6.39
CA VAL A 123 1.43 -0.92 -6.05
C VAL A 123 0.02 -0.40 -5.83
N ILE A 124 -0.26 0.09 -4.63
CA ILE A 124 -1.59 0.55 -4.22
C ILE A 124 -1.50 2.02 -3.82
N GLU A 125 -2.06 2.88 -4.64
CA GLU A 125 -2.13 4.31 -4.42
C GLU A 125 -3.46 4.66 -3.78
N ILE A 126 -3.43 5.32 -2.62
CA ILE A 126 -4.59 5.52 -1.74
C ILE A 126 -4.87 7.03 -1.63
N GLY A 127 -6.03 7.46 -2.13
CA GLY A 127 -6.51 8.83 -1.96
C GLY A 127 -6.93 9.12 -0.51
N MET A 128 -6.80 10.37 -0.07
CA MET A 128 -7.14 10.78 1.30
C MET A 128 -7.90 12.11 1.35
N ALA A 129 -9.11 12.10 1.91
CA ALA A 129 -10.03 13.25 1.99
C ALA A 129 -10.34 13.89 0.64
N GLU A 130 -10.39 15.23 0.57
CA GLU A 130 -10.67 16.01 -0.65
C GLU A 130 -9.67 15.73 -1.79
N VAL A 131 -8.62 14.95 -1.51
CA VAL A 131 -7.53 14.55 -2.39
C VAL A 131 -7.72 13.12 -2.89
N SER A 132 -8.53 12.93 -3.91
CA SER A 132 -8.91 11.56 -4.26
C SER A 132 -9.21 11.36 -5.74
N ASP A 133 -8.99 12.40 -6.55
CA ASP A 133 -8.98 12.25 -7.98
C ASP A 133 -7.64 11.66 -8.45
N ILE A 134 -7.72 10.44 -8.97
CA ILE A 134 -6.60 9.63 -9.45
C ILE A 134 -6.63 9.65 -10.97
N VAL A 135 -5.50 10.06 -11.56
CA VAL A 135 -5.24 9.91 -12.99
C VAL A 135 -4.32 8.72 -13.19
N ASN A 136 -4.86 7.65 -13.75
CA ASN A 136 -4.10 6.51 -14.25
C ASN A 136 -3.56 6.80 -15.65
N LEU A 137 -2.32 6.40 -15.95
CA LEU A 137 -1.64 6.63 -17.22
C LEU A 137 -1.22 5.35 -17.95
N VAL A 138 -1.53 4.18 -17.39
CA VAL A 138 -1.13 2.86 -17.90
C VAL A 138 -2.31 1.90 -17.91
N LYS A 139 -2.19 0.75 -18.55
CA LYS A 139 -3.22 -0.29 -18.57
C LYS A 139 -2.64 -1.70 -18.48
N GLU A 140 -3.50 -2.67 -18.23
CA GLU A 140 -3.15 -4.09 -18.27
C GLU A 140 -2.51 -4.46 -19.62
N GLY A 141 -1.45 -5.27 -19.56
CA GLY A 141 -0.64 -5.67 -20.70
C GLY A 141 0.49 -4.69 -21.07
N ASP A 142 0.50 -3.46 -20.54
CA ASP A 142 1.58 -2.53 -20.82
C ASP A 142 2.92 -3.03 -20.25
N ARG A 143 3.97 -2.93 -21.06
CA ARG A 143 5.37 -3.08 -20.66
C ARG A 143 5.88 -1.75 -20.14
N ILE A 144 6.48 -1.74 -18.96
CA ILE A 144 6.98 -0.53 -18.29
C ILE A 144 8.41 -0.72 -17.79
N GLU A 145 9.17 0.36 -17.78
CA GLU A 145 10.50 0.40 -17.18
C GLU A 145 10.46 0.92 -15.75
N LYS A 146 11.45 0.54 -14.94
CA LYS A 146 11.64 1.12 -13.61
C LYS A 146 11.72 2.64 -13.71
N GLY A 147 10.91 3.33 -12.90
CA GLY A 147 10.77 4.78 -12.93
C GLY A 147 9.75 5.31 -13.94
N ALA A 148 9.12 4.46 -14.76
CA ALA A 148 8.03 4.86 -15.65
C ALA A 148 6.88 5.48 -14.85
N LEU A 149 6.21 6.48 -15.43
CA LEU A 149 5.10 7.17 -14.77
C LEU A 149 3.85 6.29 -14.85
N LEU A 150 3.31 5.92 -13.70
CA LEU A 150 2.11 5.08 -13.62
C LEU A 150 0.85 5.96 -13.51
N GLY A 151 0.95 7.10 -12.82
CA GLY A 151 -0.15 8.03 -12.65
C GLY A 151 0.13 9.13 -11.64
N MET A 152 -0.92 9.88 -11.28
CA MET A 152 -0.84 11.00 -10.34
C MET A 152 -2.16 11.31 -9.63
N PHE A 153 -2.04 11.90 -8.43
CA PHE A 153 -3.17 12.56 -7.77
C PHE A 153 -3.28 13.98 -8.32
N ARG A 154 -4.51 14.45 -8.60
CA ARG A 154 -4.68 15.81 -9.13
C ARG A 154 -4.41 16.90 -8.09
N PHE A 155 -4.61 16.64 -6.79
CA PHE A 155 -4.42 17.65 -5.74
C PHE A 155 -4.23 17.03 -4.35
N GLY A 156 -3.06 17.16 -3.70
CA GLY A 156 -2.82 17.02 -2.24
C GLY A 156 -2.33 15.65 -1.68
N GLY A 157 -2.37 15.48 -0.35
CA GLY A 157 -1.82 14.35 0.42
C GLY A 157 -2.40 12.96 0.10
N SER A 158 -1.54 11.96 0.08
CA SER A 158 -1.90 10.59 -0.30
C SER A 158 -1.13 9.55 0.53
N SER A 159 -1.65 8.33 0.62
CA SER A 159 -0.90 7.18 1.15
C SER A 159 -0.61 6.22 0.00
N HIS A 160 0.43 5.40 0.15
CA HIS A 160 0.70 4.32 -0.80
C HIS A 160 1.11 3.06 -0.06
N ALA A 161 0.83 1.90 -0.65
CA ALA A 161 1.29 0.61 -0.15
C ALA A 161 1.91 -0.22 -1.28
N PHE A 162 2.91 -1.01 -0.91
CA PHE A 162 3.51 -2.06 -1.74
C PHE A 162 3.22 -3.41 -1.10
N VAL A 163 2.76 -4.37 -1.90
CA VAL A 163 2.61 -5.77 -1.50
C VAL A 163 3.56 -6.60 -2.34
N PHE A 164 4.50 -7.26 -1.68
CA PHE A 164 5.53 -8.07 -2.32
C PHE A 164 5.10 -9.54 -2.34
N ASP A 165 5.38 -10.23 -3.45
CA ASP A 165 5.17 -11.67 -3.66
C ASP A 165 5.68 -12.49 -2.46
N ARG A 166 4.93 -13.51 -2.07
CA ARG A 166 5.32 -14.45 -1.01
C ARG A 166 6.62 -15.19 -1.28
N ASN A 167 7.01 -15.29 -2.56
CA ASN A 167 8.23 -15.95 -3.00
C ASN A 167 9.36 -14.96 -3.31
N ALA A 168 9.19 -13.67 -3.00
CA ALA A 168 10.27 -12.69 -3.16
C ALA A 168 11.49 -13.12 -2.32
N LYS A 169 12.64 -13.25 -2.98
CA LYS A 169 13.89 -13.72 -2.37
C LYS A 169 14.72 -12.53 -1.92
N ASN A 170 15.39 -12.66 -0.77
CA ASN A 170 16.32 -11.65 -0.25
C ASN A 170 15.76 -10.21 -0.22
N LEU A 171 14.44 -10.05 -0.03
CA LEU A 171 13.83 -8.74 0.06
C LEU A 171 14.34 -8.02 1.32
N ARG A 172 15.10 -6.96 1.12
CA ARG A 172 15.66 -6.13 2.19
C ARG A 172 15.11 -4.72 2.10
N PHE A 173 14.83 -4.14 3.27
CA PHE A 173 14.46 -2.74 3.43
C PHE A 173 15.60 -2.06 4.18
N ASP A 174 15.96 -0.86 3.75
CA ASP A 174 16.99 -0.04 4.42
C ASP A 174 16.69 0.11 5.93
N ASP A 175 17.65 -0.12 6.81
CA ASP A 175 17.42 0.04 8.26
C ASP A 175 17.30 1.51 8.69
N GLY A 176 17.78 2.44 7.85
CA GLY A 176 17.72 3.88 8.06
C GLY A 176 16.34 4.52 7.85
N ILE A 177 15.37 3.77 7.31
CA ILE A 177 13.98 4.25 7.10
C ILE A 177 13.01 3.82 8.21
N PHE A 178 13.41 2.99 9.17
CA PHE A 178 12.56 2.63 10.31
C PHE A 178 13.34 2.25 11.57
N GLN A 179 12.87 2.72 12.73
CA GLN A 179 13.21 2.14 14.04
C GLN A 179 11.91 1.76 14.74
N ARG A 180 11.93 0.69 15.54
CA ARG A 180 10.75 0.18 16.22
C ARG A 180 11.01 -0.09 17.70
N GLN A 181 9.97 0.10 18.51
CA GLN A 181 9.89 -0.38 19.87
C GLN A 181 8.66 -1.26 20.00
N PHE A 182 8.79 -2.41 20.66
CA PHE A 182 7.63 -3.23 20.99
C PHE A 182 6.93 -2.63 22.21
N ASN A 183 5.63 -2.39 22.09
CA ASN A 183 4.80 -1.99 23.22
C ASN A 183 4.11 -3.24 23.79
N GLU A 184 4.51 -3.65 24.98
CA GLU A 184 4.00 -4.85 25.66
C GLU A 184 2.52 -4.73 26.08
N THR A 185 2.02 -3.50 26.24
CA THR A 185 0.61 -3.25 26.63
C THR A 185 -0.32 -3.37 25.44
N SER A 186 0.06 -2.83 24.29
CA SER A 186 -0.76 -2.91 23.07
C SER A 186 -0.47 -4.19 22.27
N GLY A 187 0.68 -4.84 22.48
CA GLY A 187 1.16 -5.95 21.67
C GLY A 187 1.62 -5.52 20.26
N VAL A 188 1.88 -4.22 20.06
CA VAL A 188 2.16 -3.62 18.75
C VAL A 188 3.60 -3.12 18.68
N TRP A 189 4.21 -3.22 17.50
CA TRP A 189 5.47 -2.57 17.20
C TRP A 189 5.22 -1.12 16.76
N GLU A 190 5.61 -0.18 17.62
CA GLU A 190 5.48 1.25 17.39
C GLU A 190 6.71 1.80 16.67
N SER A 191 6.53 2.79 15.80
CA SER A 191 7.62 3.42 15.06
C SER A 191 8.28 4.53 15.88
N LEU A 192 9.59 4.41 16.09
CA LEU A 192 10.42 5.44 16.74
C LEU A 192 10.95 6.50 15.76
N LEU A 193 10.99 6.19 14.45
CA LEU A 193 11.45 7.09 13.40
C LEU A 193 10.37 7.27 12.34
N GLN A 194 9.79 8.47 12.26
CA GLN A 194 8.86 8.87 11.19
C GLN A 194 9.61 9.56 10.03
N LYS A 195 10.57 8.87 9.40
CA LYS A 195 11.21 9.42 8.19
C LYS A 195 10.32 9.17 6.98
N VAL A 196 9.78 10.23 6.41
CA VAL A 196 9.02 10.22 5.15
C VAL A 196 10.00 10.08 3.99
N ARG A 197 10.48 8.86 3.73
CA ARG A 197 11.23 8.52 2.51
C ARG A 197 10.66 7.23 1.93
N THR A 198 10.42 7.20 0.62
CA THR A 198 10.07 5.97 -0.09
C THR A 198 11.17 4.94 0.18
N PRO A 199 10.86 3.70 0.59
CA PRO A 199 11.89 2.70 0.85
C PRO A 199 12.70 2.44 -0.39
N LEU A 200 14.01 2.37 -0.22
CA LEU A 200 14.83 1.55 -1.09
C LEU A 200 14.66 0.10 -0.59
N ALA A 201 13.64 -0.58 -1.09
CA ALA A 201 13.59 -2.02 -1.02
C ALA A 201 14.44 -2.58 -2.17
N TYR A 202 15.33 -3.51 -1.88
CA TYR A 202 16.18 -4.14 -2.88
C TYR A 202 16.25 -5.65 -2.66
N VAL A 203 16.60 -6.34 -3.73
CA VAL A 203 16.77 -7.79 -3.76
C VAL A 203 18.21 -8.05 -4.21
N ASP A 204 18.98 -8.68 -3.33
CA ASP A 204 20.34 -9.15 -3.59
C ASP A 204 20.35 -10.46 -4.39
#